data_AF-A0A8X6KXR7-F1
#
_entry.id   AF-A0A8X6KXR7-F1
#
_cell.length_a   1.000
_cell.length_b   1.000
_cell.length_c   1.000
_cell.angle_alpha   90.00
_cell.angle_beta   90.00
_cell.angle_gamma   90.00
#
_symmetry.space_group_name_H-M   'P 1'
#
loop_
_entity.id
_entity.type
_entity.pdbx_description
1 polymer ?
#
loop_
_entity_poly.entity_id
_entity_poly.type
_entity_poly.pdbx_seq_one_letter_code
_entity_poly.pdbx_strand_id
1 'polypeptide(L)'
;MLNELYVDDLINSTSVTTEVLQLSEDMIHILSEAGMNLRRWATNSTALHEAWKRVNVDCRETSEESGVPLKILGIIWDNVNDNLSIDIKQFEKLSKLVKVTKRVILSACGMLFDPIGIMNPFAIRMKILLQTMWESGISWDECVPSDIKATFLEWTNEIEILKQFKIPRLYFRRPRLLEPNISYNKPSDPIDSDLDSIKEEKRMVIVSLLTNVASLQPLLNLHSYTNFDKVIIITSYVLRFTSNCKHGTKRITDNLIFDELFNAEEH
;
A
#
# COMPACT_ATOMS: atom_id res chain seq x y z
N MET A 1 -6.17 14.03 7.09
CA MET A 1 -5.86 12.80 7.88
C MET A 1 -6.51 11.52 7.32
N LEU A 2 -7.82 11.28 7.46
CA LEU A 2 -8.43 9.98 7.07
C LEU A 2 -8.25 9.62 5.58
N ASN A 3 -8.19 10.62 4.70
CA ASN A 3 -8.00 10.40 3.25
C ASN A 3 -6.53 10.21 2.85
N GLU A 4 -5.58 10.37 3.79
CA GLU A 4 -4.13 10.31 3.55
C GLU A 4 -3.51 9.04 4.15
N LEU A 5 -4.26 8.29 4.95
CA LEU A 5 -3.80 7.05 5.55
C LEU A 5 -4.25 5.86 4.70
N TYR A 6 -3.29 5.09 4.21
CA TYR A 6 -3.54 3.81 3.55
C TYR A 6 -2.97 2.68 4.40
N VAL A 7 -3.84 1.92 5.05
CA VAL A 7 -3.46 0.85 5.99
C VAL A 7 -2.49 1.40 7.05
N ASP A 8 -1.21 1.08 6.97
CA ASP A 8 -0.16 1.54 7.85
C ASP A 8 0.65 2.72 7.30
N ASP A 9 0.51 3.06 6.01
CA ASP A 9 1.26 4.14 5.37
C ASP A 9 0.46 5.46 5.41
N LEU A 10 0.94 6.46 6.13
CA LEU A 10 0.47 7.84 5.99
C LEU A 10 1.20 8.51 4.83
N ILE A 11 0.47 8.97 3.81
CA ILE A 11 1.04 9.55 2.58
C ILE A 11 0.40 10.92 2.34
N ASN A 12 1.23 11.96 2.34
CA ASN A 12 0.80 13.32 2.00
C ASN A 12 1.73 13.97 0.97
N SER A 13 1.17 14.82 0.12
CA SER A 13 1.90 15.69 -0.80
C SER A 13 1.29 17.08 -0.80
N THR A 14 2.14 18.09 -0.59
CA THR A 14 1.83 19.51 -0.80
C THR A 14 3.05 20.22 -1.39
N SER A 15 2.81 21.36 -2.03
CA SER A 15 3.84 22.27 -2.55
C SER A 15 4.45 23.19 -1.48
N VAL A 16 3.92 23.17 -0.24
CA VAL A 16 4.32 24.10 0.82
C VAL A 16 4.95 23.34 1.99
N THR A 17 6.23 23.60 2.25
CA THR A 17 6.99 22.90 3.30
C THR A 17 6.45 23.13 4.71
N THR A 18 5.97 24.35 5.00
CA THR A 18 5.44 24.70 6.32
C THR A 18 4.15 23.95 6.65
N GLU A 19 3.31 23.69 5.65
CA GLU A 19 2.08 22.90 5.83
C GLU A 19 2.43 21.46 6.23
N VAL A 20 3.45 20.85 5.63
CA VAL A 20 3.88 19.50 6.01
C VAL A 20 4.50 19.46 7.39
N LEU A 21 5.23 20.50 7.79
CA LEU A 21 5.75 20.58 9.15
C LEU A 21 4.62 20.59 10.17
N GLN A 22 3.66 21.50 10.00
CA GLN A 22 2.49 21.55 10.88
C GLN A 22 1.73 20.23 10.88
N LEU A 23 1.46 19.67 9.70
CA LEU A 23 0.80 18.38 9.57
C LEU A 23 1.60 17.27 10.25
N SER A 24 2.93 17.28 10.16
CA SER A 24 3.77 16.28 10.81
C SER A 24 3.67 16.35 12.32
N GLU A 25 3.68 17.55 12.89
CA GLU A 25 3.54 17.77 14.33
C GLU A 25 2.16 17.33 14.82
N ASP A 26 1.11 17.76 14.12
CA ASP A 26 -0.28 17.40 14.43
C ASP A 26 -0.47 15.87 14.38
N MET A 27 0.08 15.21 13.36
CA MET A 27 -0.04 13.76 13.17
C MET A 27 0.72 12.97 14.22
N ILE A 28 1.94 13.41 14.57
CA ILE A 28 2.72 12.80 15.67
C ILE A 28 1.92 12.90 16.97
N HIS A 29 1.38 14.09 17.27
CA HIS A 29 0.60 14.31 18.48
C HIS A 29 -0.64 13.41 18.52
N ILE A 30 -1.53 13.52 17.52
CA ILE A 30 -2.81 12.80 17.48
C ILE A 30 -2.60 11.27 17.54
N LEU A 31 -1.65 10.74 16.77
CA LEU A 31 -1.42 9.30 16.75
C LEU A 31 -0.71 8.82 18.00
N SER A 32 0.16 9.63 18.62
CA SER A 32 0.76 9.27 19.90
C SER A 32 -0.26 9.15 21.03
N GLU A 33 -1.31 9.98 21.05
CA GLU A 33 -2.43 9.86 22.00
C GLU A 33 -3.19 8.55 21.83
N ALA A 34 -3.27 8.04 20.59
CA ALA A 34 -3.84 6.74 20.26
C ALA A 34 -2.86 5.56 20.47
N GLY A 35 -1.65 5.81 20.99
CA GLY A 35 -0.60 4.79 21.15
C GLY A 35 0.06 4.35 19.84
N MET A 36 -0.19 5.07 18.74
CA MET A 36 0.31 4.81 17.39
C MET A 36 1.53 5.70 17.12
N ASN A 37 2.73 5.15 17.21
CA ASN A 37 3.95 5.90 16.93
C ASN A 37 4.30 5.85 15.44
N LEU A 38 4.33 7.02 14.80
CA LEU A 38 4.78 7.18 13.43
C LEU A 38 6.29 7.01 13.28
N ARG A 39 6.72 6.17 12.34
CA ARG A 39 8.14 5.83 12.13
C ARG A 39 8.52 5.84 10.66
N ARG A 40 9.83 5.87 10.37
CA ARG A 40 10.39 5.78 9.00
C ARG A 40 9.99 6.95 8.08
N TRP A 41 10.03 8.15 8.63
CA TRP A 41 9.77 9.41 7.94
C TRP A 41 10.68 9.58 6.73
N ALA A 42 10.11 9.84 5.55
CA ALA A 42 10.89 10.07 4.34
C ALA A 42 10.27 11.19 3.50
N THR A 43 11.12 12.01 2.91
CA THR A 43 10.75 13.18 2.12
C THR A 43 11.73 13.41 0.98
N ASN A 44 11.28 14.07 -0.07
CA ASN A 44 12.09 14.59 -1.17
C ASN A 44 12.58 16.04 -0.94
N SER A 45 12.20 16.68 0.18
CA SER A 45 12.66 18.02 0.55
C SER A 45 13.79 17.96 1.57
N THR A 46 14.95 18.49 1.20
CA THR A 46 16.11 18.59 2.09
C THR A 46 15.82 19.44 3.33
N ALA A 47 15.15 20.58 3.14
CA ALA A 47 14.77 21.49 4.23
C ALA A 47 13.87 20.81 5.26
N LEU A 48 12.91 20.00 4.80
CA LEU A 48 12.04 19.23 5.70
C LEU A 48 12.81 18.11 6.40
N HIS A 49 13.65 17.38 5.66
CA HIS A 49 14.46 16.31 6.23
C HIS A 49 15.36 16.83 7.37
N GLU A 50 15.97 18.00 7.19
CA GLU A 50 16.76 18.68 8.23
C GLU A 50 15.90 19.16 9.40
N ALA A 51 14.70 19.67 9.14
CA ALA A 51 13.78 20.07 10.19
C ALA A 51 13.36 18.87 11.07
N TRP A 52 13.02 17.74 10.47
CA TRP A 52 12.68 16.52 11.20
C TRP A 52 13.87 15.93 11.97
N LYS A 53 15.08 15.96 11.39
CA LYS A 53 16.31 15.58 12.11
C LYS A 53 16.54 16.43 13.36
N ARG A 54 16.27 17.74 13.31
CA ARG A 54 16.39 18.64 14.48
C ARG A 54 15.43 18.30 15.62
N VAL A 55 14.26 17.76 15.31
CA VAL A 55 13.23 17.37 16.29
C VAL A 55 13.35 15.89 16.66
N ASN A 56 14.44 15.22 16.24
CA ASN A 56 14.72 13.81 16.53
C ASN A 56 13.61 12.84 16.08
N VAL A 57 12.98 13.17 14.94
CA VAL A 57 12.02 12.30 14.27
C VAL A 57 12.78 11.14 13.61
N ASP A 58 12.21 9.94 13.65
CA ASP A 58 12.77 8.72 13.04
C ASP A 58 12.71 8.78 11.51
N CYS A 59 13.65 9.52 10.91
CA CYS A 59 13.77 9.66 9.46
C CYS A 59 14.57 8.53 8.84
N ARG A 60 14.09 8.00 7.71
CA ARG A 60 14.93 7.21 6.82
C ARG A 60 15.82 8.11 5.98
N GLU A 61 17.08 7.69 5.88
CA GLU A 61 18.04 8.28 4.95
C GLU A 61 17.69 7.91 3.51
N THR A 62 18.33 8.62 2.57
CA THR A 62 18.06 8.44 1.14
C THR A 62 18.25 6.97 0.71
N SER A 63 17.61 6.58 -0.38
CA SER A 63 17.75 5.22 -0.93
C SER A 63 19.20 4.86 -1.28
N GLU A 64 20.04 5.88 -1.57
CA GLU A 64 21.45 5.71 -1.91
C GLU A 64 22.32 5.51 -0.66
N GLU A 65 22.09 6.28 0.41
CA GLU A 65 22.89 6.20 1.66
C GLU A 65 22.63 4.91 2.45
N SER A 66 21.38 4.45 2.47
CA SER A 66 20.96 3.33 3.29
C SER A 66 21.13 1.96 2.63
N GLY A 67 21.43 1.89 1.33
CA GLY A 67 21.53 0.65 0.54
C GLY A 67 20.22 -0.14 0.41
N VAL A 68 19.16 0.29 1.08
CA VAL A 68 17.82 -0.29 1.07
C VAL A 68 16.88 0.70 0.38
N PRO A 69 16.20 0.30 -0.71
CA PRO A 69 15.30 1.21 -1.40
C PRO A 69 14.16 1.67 -0.48
N LEU A 70 13.86 2.96 -0.51
CA LEU A 70 12.64 3.49 0.07
C LEU A 70 11.45 2.95 -0.73
N LYS A 71 10.36 2.62 -0.04
CA LYS A 71 9.14 2.11 -0.67
C LYS A 71 7.93 2.89 -0.20
N ILE A 72 7.01 3.13 -1.12
CA ILE A 72 5.68 3.69 -0.89
C ILE A 72 4.69 2.68 -1.44
N LEU A 73 3.77 2.16 -0.61
CA LEU A 73 2.80 1.16 -1.06
C LEU A 73 3.50 0.02 -1.81
N GLY A 74 4.62 -0.49 -1.30
CA GLY A 74 5.40 -1.56 -1.94
C GLY A 74 6.17 -1.21 -3.24
N ILE A 75 5.98 -0.02 -3.82
CA ILE A 75 6.70 0.49 -5.00
C ILE A 75 7.96 1.24 -4.55
N ILE A 76 9.07 1.15 -5.29
CA ILE A 76 10.31 1.87 -4.94
C ILE A 76 10.14 3.36 -5.20
N TRP A 77 10.47 4.18 -4.22
CA TRP A 77 10.53 5.63 -4.34
C TRP A 77 11.97 6.12 -4.27
N ASP A 78 12.42 6.76 -5.34
CA ASP A 78 13.60 7.61 -5.36
C ASP A 78 13.17 8.99 -4.86
N ASN A 79 13.44 9.27 -3.58
CA ASN A 79 13.08 10.53 -2.95
C ASN A 79 13.96 11.70 -3.41
N VAL A 80 15.13 11.45 -4.03
CA VAL A 80 15.99 12.53 -4.51
C VAL A 80 15.45 13.10 -5.82
N ASN A 81 15.14 12.22 -6.77
CA ASN A 81 14.62 12.61 -8.08
C ASN A 81 13.08 12.62 -8.16
N ASP A 82 12.42 12.28 -7.04
CA ASP A 82 10.97 12.14 -6.89
C ASP A 82 10.30 11.21 -7.91
N ASN A 83 10.91 10.05 -8.14
CA ASN A 83 10.41 9.06 -9.10
C ASN A 83 10.00 7.76 -8.43
N LEU A 84 8.94 7.15 -8.94
CA LEU A 84 8.53 5.78 -8.65
C LEU A 84 9.17 4.82 -9.65
N SER A 85 9.57 3.67 -9.14
CA SER A 85 10.14 2.56 -9.92
C SER A 85 9.70 1.22 -9.33
N ILE A 86 9.75 0.17 -10.14
CA ILE A 86 9.23 -1.14 -9.77
C ILE A 86 10.32 -1.97 -9.10
N ASP A 87 9.96 -2.68 -8.03
CA ASP A 87 10.87 -3.67 -7.43
C ASP A 87 10.93 -4.95 -8.28
N ILE A 88 11.89 -4.93 -9.19
CA ILE A 88 12.21 -5.99 -10.15
C ILE A 88 13.07 -7.13 -9.55
N LYS A 89 13.63 -6.99 -8.34
CA LYS A 89 14.62 -7.93 -7.80
C LYS A 89 14.09 -9.35 -7.72
N GLN A 90 12.79 -9.48 -7.46
CA GLN A 90 12.13 -10.78 -7.35
C GLN A 90 12.11 -11.51 -8.71
N PHE A 91 12.01 -10.76 -9.81
CA PHE A 91 11.87 -11.30 -11.16
C PHE A 91 13.18 -11.75 -11.79
N GLU A 92 14.35 -11.31 -11.29
CA GLU A 92 15.66 -11.71 -11.81
C GLU A 92 15.90 -13.23 -11.77
N LYS A 93 15.19 -13.93 -10.88
CA LYS A 93 15.24 -15.39 -10.78
C LYS A 93 14.49 -16.09 -11.91
N LEU A 94 13.55 -15.40 -12.56
CA LEU A 94 12.70 -16.00 -13.60
C LEU A 94 13.46 -16.25 -14.91
N SER A 95 14.44 -15.41 -15.24
CA SER A 95 15.24 -15.56 -16.46
C SER A 95 16.14 -16.81 -16.47
N LYS A 96 16.34 -17.44 -15.30
CA LYS A 96 17.20 -18.62 -15.12
C LYS A 96 16.41 -19.94 -15.02
N LEU A 97 15.10 -19.91 -15.27
CA LEU A 97 14.24 -21.08 -15.09
C LEU A 97 14.46 -22.12 -16.19
N VAL A 98 14.90 -23.32 -15.79
CA VAL A 98 15.03 -24.47 -16.69
C VAL A 98 13.67 -25.10 -17.00
N LYS A 99 12.82 -25.23 -15.98
CA LYS A 99 11.47 -25.79 -16.06
C LYS A 99 10.43 -24.70 -15.82
N VAL A 100 9.49 -24.56 -16.74
CA VAL A 100 8.36 -23.64 -16.62
C VAL A 100 7.10 -24.49 -16.44
N THR A 101 6.40 -24.27 -15.32
CA THR A 101 5.14 -24.94 -14.98
C THR A 101 4.05 -23.91 -14.73
N LYS A 102 2.79 -24.35 -14.69
CA LYS A 102 1.66 -23.49 -14.30
C LYS A 102 1.90 -22.81 -12.94
N ARG A 103 2.46 -23.54 -11.97
CA ARG A 103 2.83 -23.01 -10.65
C ARG A 103 3.84 -21.86 -10.73
N VAL A 104 4.85 -22.02 -11.58
CA VAL A 104 5.90 -21.00 -11.78
C VAL A 104 5.31 -19.73 -12.39
N ILE A 105 4.48 -19.85 -13.42
CA ILE A 105 3.81 -18.72 -14.09
C ILE A 105 2.86 -18.01 -13.11
N LEU A 106 2.10 -18.76 -12.30
CA LEU A 106 1.24 -18.19 -11.28
C LEU A 106 2.04 -17.42 -10.22
N SER A 107 3.15 -18.00 -9.76
CA SER A 107 4.06 -17.32 -8.83
C SER A 107 4.59 -16.02 -9.42
N ALA A 108 5.01 -16.03 -10.68
CA ALA A 108 5.47 -14.82 -11.38
C ALA A 108 4.38 -13.74 -11.47
N CYS A 109 3.12 -14.14 -11.74
CA CYS A 109 2.00 -13.20 -11.73
C CYS A 109 1.73 -12.62 -10.34
N GLY A 110 1.85 -13.41 -9.28
CA GLY A 110 1.64 -12.97 -7.90
C GLY A 110 2.76 -12.08 -7.36
N MET A 111 3.96 -12.14 -7.94
CA MET A 111 5.08 -11.25 -7.60
C MET A 111 4.87 -9.81 -8.09
N LEU A 112 3.97 -9.61 -9.06
CA LEU A 112 3.68 -8.30 -9.61
C LEU A 112 2.70 -7.55 -8.70
N PHE A 113 3.26 -6.73 -7.81
CA PHE A 113 2.48 -5.83 -6.97
C PHE A 113 2.32 -4.47 -7.64
N ASP A 114 1.08 -4.09 -7.93
CA ASP A 114 0.74 -2.84 -8.63
C ASP A 114 -0.49 -2.17 -8.01
N PRO A 115 -0.34 -1.52 -6.85
CA PRO A 115 -1.46 -0.87 -6.18
C PRO A 115 -2.05 0.31 -6.95
N ILE A 116 -1.32 0.85 -7.93
CA ILE A 116 -1.70 2.06 -8.67
C ILE A 116 -2.21 1.74 -10.09
N GLY A 117 -2.02 0.50 -10.57
CA GLY A 117 -2.49 0.04 -11.89
C GLY A 117 -1.57 0.43 -13.05
N ILE A 118 -0.38 0.95 -12.76
CA ILE A 118 0.61 1.39 -13.76
C ILE A 118 1.08 0.23 -14.63
N MET A 119 1.23 -0.94 -14.02
CA MET A 119 1.76 -2.16 -14.60
C MET A 119 0.69 -3.05 -15.23
N ASN A 120 -0.56 -2.59 -15.26
CA ASN A 120 -1.68 -3.39 -15.75
C ASN A 120 -1.49 -3.92 -17.19
N PRO A 121 -0.96 -3.14 -18.17
CA PRO A 121 -0.69 -3.67 -19.53
C PRO A 121 0.32 -4.82 -19.55
N PHE A 122 1.26 -4.83 -18.62
CA PHE A 122 2.25 -5.89 -18.46
C PHE A 122 1.67 -7.09 -17.67
N ALA A 123 0.92 -6.80 -16.60
CA ALA A 123 0.27 -7.80 -15.73
C ALA A 123 -0.78 -8.63 -16.48
N ILE A 124 -1.58 -7.99 -17.33
CA ILE A 124 -2.74 -8.62 -17.95
C ILE A 124 -2.33 -9.76 -18.90
N ARG A 125 -1.17 -9.64 -19.57
CA ARG A 125 -0.64 -10.71 -20.44
C ARG A 125 -0.41 -12.01 -19.66
N MET A 126 0.08 -11.92 -18.42
CA MET A 126 0.25 -13.09 -17.56
C MET A 126 -1.07 -13.66 -17.06
N LYS A 127 -2.05 -12.82 -16.78
CA LYS A 127 -3.41 -13.26 -16.40
C LYS A 127 -4.10 -14.00 -17.55
N ILE A 128 -3.96 -13.50 -18.77
CA ILE A 128 -4.44 -14.16 -19.99
C ILE A 128 -3.74 -15.52 -20.16
N LEU A 129 -2.41 -15.56 -20.04
CA LEU A 129 -1.65 -16.81 -20.16
C LEU A 129 -2.06 -17.85 -19.10
N LEU A 130 -2.31 -17.39 -17.86
CA LEU A 130 -2.86 -18.24 -16.80
C LEU A 130 -4.21 -18.82 -17.19
N GLN A 131 -5.14 -17.98 -17.69
CA GLN A 131 -6.45 -18.42 -18.16
C GLN A 131 -6.33 -19.49 -19.25
N THR A 132 -5.50 -19.28 -20.27
CA THR A 132 -5.28 -20.25 -21.35
C THR A 132 -4.79 -21.61 -20.82
N MET A 133 -3.87 -21.60 -19.84
CA MET A 133 -3.41 -22.85 -19.22
C MET A 133 -4.49 -23.54 -18.39
N TRP A 134 -5.42 -22.80 -17.79
CA TRP A 134 -6.56 -23.36 -17.07
C TRP A 134 -7.51 -24.08 -18.02
N GLU A 135 -7.86 -23.43 -19.13
CA GLU A 135 -8.72 -23.99 -20.18
C GLU A 135 -8.10 -25.24 -20.83
N SER A 136 -6.77 -25.27 -20.94
CA SER A 136 -6.02 -26.40 -21.51
C SER A 136 -5.83 -27.59 -20.55
N GLY A 137 -6.29 -27.49 -19.30
CA GLY A 137 -6.23 -28.61 -18.33
C GLY A 137 -4.82 -28.98 -17.84
N ILE A 138 -3.80 -28.14 -18.07
CA ILE A 138 -2.40 -28.42 -17.71
C ILE A 138 -2.25 -28.61 -16.18
N SER A 139 -1.52 -29.63 -15.74
CA SER A 139 -1.31 -29.85 -14.30
C SER A 139 -0.35 -28.80 -13.68
N TRP A 140 -0.40 -28.63 -12.36
CA TRP A 140 0.36 -27.61 -11.64
C TRP A 140 1.88 -27.69 -11.83
N ASP A 141 2.41 -28.91 -11.81
CA ASP A 141 3.85 -29.20 -11.77
C ASP A 141 4.36 -29.86 -13.08
N GLU A 142 3.47 -29.97 -14.07
CA GLU A 142 3.78 -30.39 -15.43
C GLU A 142 4.47 -29.25 -16.21
N CYS A 143 5.36 -29.60 -17.13
CA CYS A 143 5.95 -28.63 -18.05
C CYS A 143 4.87 -28.04 -18.95
N VAL A 144 4.84 -26.72 -19.10
CA VAL A 144 3.93 -26.09 -20.05
C VAL A 144 4.34 -26.40 -21.51
N PRO A 145 3.37 -26.42 -22.45
CA PRO A 145 3.62 -26.47 -23.87
C PRO A 145 4.64 -25.42 -24.35
N SER A 146 5.33 -25.70 -25.45
CA SER A 146 6.45 -24.89 -25.94
C SER A 146 6.04 -23.47 -26.34
N ASP A 147 4.85 -23.29 -26.87
CA ASP A 147 4.22 -22.01 -27.21
C ASP A 147 3.99 -21.16 -25.94
N ILE A 148 3.36 -21.73 -24.91
CA ILE A 148 3.15 -21.06 -23.61
C ILE A 148 4.49 -20.70 -22.96
N LYS A 149 5.46 -21.62 -23.01
CA LYS A 149 6.82 -21.37 -22.52
C LYS A 149 7.47 -20.19 -23.26
N ALA A 150 7.34 -20.13 -24.58
CA ALA A 150 7.92 -19.06 -25.39
C ALA A 150 7.31 -17.70 -25.02
N THR A 151 5.99 -17.60 -24.92
CA THR A 151 5.29 -16.37 -24.50
C THR A 151 5.69 -15.93 -23.08
N PHE A 152 5.83 -16.88 -22.14
CA PHE A 152 6.30 -16.57 -20.80
C PHE A 152 7.74 -16.03 -20.82
N LEU A 153 8.64 -16.66 -21.58
CA LEU A 153 10.04 -16.21 -21.66
C LEU A 153 10.17 -14.83 -22.32
N GLU A 154 9.40 -14.56 -23.37
CA GLU A 154 9.30 -13.22 -23.98
C GLU A 154 8.88 -12.18 -22.94
N TRP A 155 7.80 -12.46 -22.19
CA TRP A 155 7.35 -11.59 -21.11
C TRP A 155 8.43 -11.39 -20.03
N THR A 156 9.20 -12.43 -19.67
CA THR A 156 10.30 -12.28 -18.70
C THR A 156 11.45 -11.43 -19.22
N ASN A 157 11.71 -11.41 -20.53
CA ASN A 157 12.78 -10.58 -21.11
C ASN A 157 12.42 -9.09 -21.06
N GLU A 158 11.14 -8.76 -21.17
CA GLU A 158 10.65 -7.38 -21.06
C GLU A 158 10.83 -6.78 -19.66
N ILE A 159 11.05 -7.60 -18.64
CA ILE A 159 11.33 -7.15 -17.27
C ILE A 159 12.58 -6.26 -17.21
N GLU A 160 13.56 -6.50 -18.09
CA GLU A 160 14.75 -5.65 -18.18
C GLU A 160 14.41 -4.21 -18.59
N ILE A 161 13.36 -4.03 -19.39
CA ILE A 161 12.87 -2.70 -19.80
C ILE A 161 12.20 -2.01 -18.60
N LEU A 162 11.46 -2.76 -17.79
CA LEU A 162 10.81 -2.26 -16.59
C LEU A 162 11.79 -1.76 -15.54
N LYS A 163 13.04 -2.24 -15.54
CA LYS A 163 14.09 -1.72 -14.65
C LYS A 163 14.40 -0.24 -14.89
N GLN A 164 14.29 0.18 -16.15
CA GLN A 164 14.58 1.54 -16.59
C GLN A 164 13.35 2.44 -16.51
N PHE A 165 12.18 1.85 -16.32
CA PHE A 165 10.92 2.55 -16.26
C PHE A 165 10.81 3.34 -14.95
N LYS A 166 10.76 4.66 -15.08
CA LYS A 166 10.60 5.60 -13.98
C LYS A 166 9.39 6.47 -14.27
N ILE A 167 8.56 6.70 -13.25
CA ILE A 167 7.41 7.58 -13.34
C ILE A 167 7.57 8.69 -12.30
N PRO A 168 7.35 9.97 -12.66
CA PRO A 168 7.25 11.03 -11.68
C PRO A 168 6.19 10.68 -10.63
N ARG A 169 6.53 10.73 -9.34
CA ARG A 169 5.64 10.25 -8.27
C ARG A 169 4.29 10.94 -8.24
N LEU A 170 4.24 12.22 -8.64
CA LEU A 170 3.01 12.97 -8.82
C LEU A 170 2.28 12.55 -10.11
N TYR A 171 1.82 11.30 -10.16
CA TYR A 171 1.04 10.79 -11.29
C TYR A 171 -0.43 11.24 -11.24
N PHE A 172 -0.92 11.60 -10.05
CA PHE A 172 -2.28 12.07 -9.83
C PHE A 172 -2.27 13.39 -9.05
N ARG A 173 -2.25 14.53 -9.73
CA ARG A 173 -3.21 15.56 -9.30
C ARG A 173 -4.58 15.02 -9.62
N ARG A 174 -5.58 15.29 -8.77
CA ARG A 174 -6.99 15.05 -9.15
C ARG A 174 -7.14 15.54 -10.59
N PRO A 175 -7.49 14.66 -11.56
CA PRO A 175 -7.90 15.14 -12.87
C PRO A 175 -8.90 16.25 -12.60
N ARG A 176 -8.79 17.40 -13.28
CA ARG A 176 -9.77 18.50 -13.16
C ARG A 176 -11.21 17.95 -13.14
N LEU A 177 -11.48 16.93 -13.95
CA LEU A 177 -12.74 16.19 -14.03
C LEU A 177 -13.27 15.57 -12.71
N LEU A 178 -12.41 15.33 -11.71
CA LEU A 178 -12.76 14.82 -10.38
C LEU A 178 -12.76 15.93 -9.31
N GLU A 179 -12.57 17.19 -9.69
CA GLU A 179 -12.82 18.32 -8.79
C GLU A 179 -14.33 18.51 -8.62
N PRO A 180 -14.83 18.70 -7.39
CA PRO A 180 -16.26 18.67 -7.09
C PRO A 180 -17.10 19.75 -7.78
N ASN A 181 -16.49 20.69 -8.53
CA ASN A 181 -17.14 21.87 -9.10
C ASN A 181 -16.89 22.10 -10.61
N ILE A 182 -16.46 21.09 -11.38
CA ILE A 182 -16.26 21.29 -12.83
C ILE A 182 -17.54 20.98 -13.61
N SER A 183 -18.15 22.05 -14.14
CA SER A 183 -19.13 21.95 -15.23
C SER A 183 -18.43 21.42 -16.48
N TYR A 184 -18.92 20.29 -17.00
CA TYR A 184 -18.44 19.70 -18.26
C TYR A 184 -18.76 20.64 -19.43
N ASN A 185 -17.83 21.54 -19.76
CA ASN A 185 -17.93 22.33 -20.98
C ASN A 185 -17.42 21.49 -22.14
N LYS A 186 -18.31 21.21 -23.09
CA LYS A 186 -18.02 20.48 -24.33
C LYS A 186 -16.84 21.15 -25.05
N PRO A 187 -15.82 20.40 -25.50
CA PRO A 187 -14.55 20.99 -25.91
C PRO A 187 -14.70 21.73 -27.24
N SER A 188 -14.47 23.03 -27.20
CA SER A 188 -14.05 23.85 -28.33
C SER A 188 -12.78 24.58 -27.88
N ASP A 189 -11.66 24.29 -28.55
CA ASP A 189 -10.32 24.90 -28.47
C ASP A 189 -9.29 24.22 -27.52
N PRO A 190 -7.96 24.37 -27.75
CA PRO A 190 -7.10 23.30 -28.28
C PRO A 190 -6.15 22.70 -27.21
N ILE A 191 -5.58 21.55 -27.59
CA ILE A 191 -4.81 20.55 -26.81
C ILE A 191 -3.52 21.05 -26.10
N ASP A 192 -3.22 22.35 -26.05
CA ASP A 192 -1.88 22.84 -25.66
C ASP A 192 -1.75 23.39 -24.22
N SER A 193 -2.85 23.63 -23.50
CA SER A 193 -2.77 24.18 -22.12
C SER A 193 -2.21 23.18 -21.09
N ASP A 194 -2.32 21.89 -21.40
CA ASP A 194 -1.88 20.81 -20.51
C ASP A 194 -0.35 20.66 -20.54
N LEU A 195 0.31 21.01 -21.64
CA LEU A 195 1.76 20.82 -21.80
C LEU A 195 2.58 21.84 -20.99
N ASP A 196 2.10 23.07 -20.87
CA ASP A 196 2.73 24.10 -20.04
C ASP A 196 2.42 23.90 -18.54
N SER A 197 1.24 23.38 -18.22
CA SER A 197 0.89 22.93 -16.86
C SER A 197 1.86 21.87 -16.33
N ILE A 198 2.25 20.91 -17.18
CA ILE A 198 3.24 19.85 -16.87
C ILE A 198 4.66 20.44 -16.62
N LYS A 199 5.04 21.53 -17.30
CA LYS A 199 6.37 22.15 -17.14
C LYS A 199 6.48 22.98 -15.86
N GLU A 200 5.41 23.66 -15.45
CA GLU A 200 5.36 24.40 -14.19
C GLU A 200 5.31 23.47 -12.97
N GLU A 201 4.59 22.35 -13.09
CA GLU A 201 4.46 21.33 -12.05
C GLU A 201 5.77 20.60 -11.74
N LYS A 202 6.65 20.42 -12.74
CA LYS A 202 8.03 19.91 -12.55
C LYS A 202 8.93 20.80 -11.70
N ARG A 203 8.55 22.07 -11.45
CA ARG A 203 9.36 23.03 -10.66
C ARG A 203 8.98 23.10 -9.19
N MET A 204 7.92 22.41 -8.75
CA MET A 204 7.48 22.49 -7.35
C MET A 204 8.19 21.44 -6.49
N VAL A 205 8.83 21.91 -5.43
CA VAL A 205 9.37 21.05 -4.37
C VAL A 205 8.19 20.55 -3.56
N ILE A 206 7.75 19.34 -3.88
CA ILE A 206 6.73 18.65 -3.09
C ILE A 206 7.40 18.14 -1.84
N VAL A 207 6.68 18.17 -0.74
CA VAL A 207 7.18 17.75 0.56
C VAL A 207 6.28 16.59 0.97
N SER A 208 6.87 15.41 1.15
CA SER A 208 6.10 14.22 1.47
C SER A 208 6.47 13.60 2.79
N LEU A 209 5.45 13.01 3.40
CA LEU A 209 5.43 12.44 4.73
C LEU A 209 5.06 10.97 4.54
N LEU A 210 5.90 10.07 5.05
CA LEU A 210 5.70 8.62 5.00
C LEU A 210 5.99 8.04 6.36
N THR A 211 5.00 7.41 6.97
CA THR A 211 5.22 6.77 8.26
C THR A 211 4.44 5.49 8.38
N ASN A 212 5.08 4.42 8.88
CA ASN A 212 4.37 3.19 9.22
C ASN A 212 3.69 3.36 10.58
N VAL A 213 2.40 3.03 10.64
CA VAL A 213 1.66 2.89 11.88
C VAL A 213 1.74 1.45 12.35
N ALA A 214 2.22 1.22 13.58
CA ALA A 214 2.09 -0.10 14.19
C ALA A 214 0.60 -0.36 14.46
N SER A 215 -0.04 -1.20 13.63
CA SER A 215 -1.37 -1.70 13.92
C SER A 215 -1.28 -2.75 15.02
N LEU A 216 -2.02 -2.55 16.10
CA LEU A 216 -2.41 -3.67 16.96
C LEU A 216 -3.27 -4.61 16.10
N GLN A 217 -2.92 -5.89 16.08
CA GLN A 217 -3.80 -6.87 15.44
C GLN A 217 -5.17 -6.80 16.13
N PRO A 218 -6.28 -6.70 15.37
CA PRO A 218 -7.60 -6.81 15.97
C PRO A 218 -7.65 -8.16 16.69
N LEU A 219 -7.90 -8.13 18.00
CA LEU A 219 -7.90 -9.32 18.86
C LEU A 219 -8.90 -10.38 18.38
N LEU A 220 -9.91 -9.95 17.60
CA LEU A 220 -10.97 -10.78 17.03
C LEU A 220 -11.17 -10.44 15.55
N ASN A 221 -11.05 -11.46 14.70
CA ASN A 221 -11.43 -11.37 13.29
C ASN A 221 -12.89 -11.83 13.14
N LEU A 222 -13.82 -10.87 13.03
CA LEU A 222 -15.26 -11.17 12.96
C LEU A 222 -15.65 -11.93 11.68
N HIS A 223 -14.83 -11.87 10.61
CA HIS A 223 -15.08 -12.58 9.35
C HIS A 223 -14.79 -14.08 9.42
N SER A 224 -14.07 -14.58 10.44
CA SER A 224 -13.86 -16.02 10.63
C SER A 224 -15.02 -16.72 11.37
N TYR A 225 -16.03 -15.97 11.83
CA TYR A 225 -17.17 -16.52 12.53
C TYR A 225 -18.39 -16.52 11.61
N THR A 226 -18.81 -17.70 11.16
CA THR A 226 -19.99 -17.90 10.31
C THR A 226 -21.31 -17.92 11.09
N ASN A 227 -21.26 -17.91 12.42
CA ASN A 227 -22.43 -18.01 13.29
C ASN A 227 -22.43 -16.87 14.32
N PHE A 228 -23.50 -16.07 14.29
CA PHE A 228 -23.76 -14.95 15.19
C PHE A 228 -23.73 -15.35 16.67
N ASP A 229 -24.23 -16.53 17.02
CA ASP A 229 -24.21 -17.06 18.39
C ASP A 229 -22.78 -17.21 18.92
N LYS A 230 -21.84 -17.60 18.05
CA LYS A 230 -20.42 -17.69 18.43
C LYS A 230 -19.81 -16.32 18.70
N VAL A 231 -20.23 -15.32 17.94
CA VAL A 231 -19.78 -13.92 18.14
C VAL A 231 -20.29 -13.43 19.49
N ILE A 232 -21.58 -13.62 19.80
CA ILE A 232 -22.17 -13.25 21.10
C ILE A 232 -21.43 -13.92 22.25
N ILE A 233 -21.19 -15.24 22.18
CA ILE A 233 -20.48 -15.97 23.24
C ILE A 233 -19.08 -15.40 23.47
N ILE A 234 -18.34 -15.11 22.40
CA ILE A 234 -16.98 -14.58 22.51
C ILE A 234 -16.99 -13.16 23.06
N THR A 235 -17.87 -12.28 22.55
CA THR A 235 -18.06 -10.92 23.07
C THR A 235 -18.41 -10.96 24.55
N SER A 236 -19.26 -11.89 24.99
CA SER A 236 -19.62 -12.07 26.40
C SER A 236 -18.40 -12.43 27.28
N TYR A 237 -17.54 -13.33 26.82
CA TYR A 237 -16.30 -13.66 27.54
C TYR A 237 -15.32 -12.49 27.60
N VAL A 238 -15.23 -11.69 26.54
CA VAL A 238 -14.39 -10.48 26.52
C VAL A 238 -14.92 -9.44 27.51
N LEU A 239 -16.24 -9.17 27.50
CA LEU A 239 -16.88 -8.25 28.46
C LEU A 239 -16.67 -8.72 29.90
N ARG A 240 -16.87 -10.02 30.18
CA ARG A 240 -16.59 -10.60 31.50
C ARG A 240 -15.13 -10.45 31.90
N PHE A 241 -14.19 -10.71 30.98
CA PHE A 241 -12.77 -10.53 31.23
C PHE A 241 -12.44 -9.07 31.62
N THR A 242 -12.97 -8.09 30.88
CA THR A 242 -12.76 -6.67 31.23
C THR A 242 -13.36 -6.31 32.58
N SER A 243 -14.52 -6.87 32.94
CA SER A 243 -15.16 -6.71 34.26
C SER A 243 -14.31 -7.31 35.39
N ASN A 244 -13.75 -8.49 35.18
CA ASN A 244 -12.86 -9.18 36.12
C ASN A 244 -11.51 -8.46 36.33
N CYS A 245 -11.10 -7.62 35.37
CA CYS A 245 -9.88 -6.82 35.45
C CYS A 245 -10.07 -5.50 36.23
N LYS A 246 -11.31 -5.06 36.50
CA LYS A 246 -11.58 -3.87 37.31
C LYS A 246 -11.26 -4.14 38.79
N HIS A 247 -10.59 -3.21 39.47
CA HIS A 247 -10.24 -3.40 40.88
C HIS A 247 -11.49 -3.43 41.78
N GLY A 248 -11.55 -4.42 42.69
CA GLY A 248 -12.63 -4.55 43.68
C GLY A 248 -13.83 -5.41 43.24
N THR A 249 -13.85 -5.93 42.01
CA THR A 249 -14.90 -6.85 41.55
C THR A 249 -14.57 -8.30 41.90
N LYS A 250 -15.58 -9.09 42.29
CA LYS A 250 -15.44 -10.52 42.51
C LYS A 250 -15.26 -11.20 41.14
N ARG A 251 -14.17 -11.92 40.96
CA ARG A 251 -13.89 -12.62 39.71
C ARG A 251 -14.90 -13.74 39.47
N ILE A 252 -15.56 -13.72 38.32
CA ILE A 252 -16.50 -14.75 37.89
C ILE A 252 -15.78 -15.69 36.92
N THR A 253 -15.76 -16.99 37.22
CA THR A 253 -15.09 -18.03 36.43
C THR A 253 -16.03 -19.15 35.98
N ASP A 254 -17.31 -19.09 36.37
CA ASP A 254 -18.31 -20.11 36.04
C ASP A 254 -18.77 -19.99 34.57
N ASN A 255 -19.77 -20.77 34.16
CA ASN A 255 -20.34 -20.63 32.81
C ASN A 255 -20.98 -19.25 32.59
N LEU A 256 -21.12 -18.82 31.33
CA LEU A 256 -21.83 -17.59 30.97
C LEU A 256 -23.29 -17.67 31.42
N ILE A 257 -23.78 -16.60 32.05
CA ILE A 257 -25.18 -16.46 32.46
C ILE A 257 -25.94 -15.76 31.33
N PHE A 258 -27.25 -16.01 31.23
CA PHE A 258 -28.13 -15.41 30.22
C PHE A 258 -27.97 -13.88 30.11
N ASP A 259 -27.89 -13.17 31.24
CA ASP A 259 -27.74 -11.71 31.26
C ASP A 259 -26.44 -11.24 30.60
N GLU A 260 -25.36 -12.03 30.64
CA GLU A 260 -24.09 -11.68 29.99
C GLU A 260 -24.13 -11.89 28.48
N LEU A 261 -24.87 -12.90 28.02
CA LEU A 261 -25.14 -13.10 26.60
C LEU A 261 -26.03 -11.98 26.06
N PHE A 262 -27.06 -11.58 26.81
CA PHE A 262 -27.96 -10.50 26.44
C PHE A 262 -27.25 -9.15 26.38
N ASN A 263 -26.42 -8.82 27.39
CA ASN A 263 -25.60 -7.60 27.37
C ASN A 263 -24.59 -7.56 26.21
N ALA A 264 -24.14 -8.71 25.73
CA ALA A 264 -23.23 -8.79 24.58
C ALA A 264 -23.96 -8.66 23.23
N GLU A 265 -25.29 -8.79 23.19
CA GLU A 265 -26.12 -8.56 22.00
C GLU A 265 -26.47 -7.08 21.81
N GLU A 266 -26.49 -6.30 22.90
CA GLU A 266 -26.73 -4.83 22.88
C GLU A 266 -25.48 -4.00 22.51
N HIS A 267 -24.30 -4.63 22.35
CA HIS A 267 -23.01 -3.99 22.07
C HIS A 267 -22.39 -4.45 20.75
#